data_AF-A0A2G5TCI0-F1
#
_entry.id   AF-A0A2G5TCI0-F1
#
_cell.length_a   1.000
_cell.length_b   1.000
_cell.length_c   1.000
_cell.angle_alpha   90.00
_cell.angle_beta   90.00
_cell.angle_gamma   90.00
#
_symmetry.space_group_name_H-M   'P 1'
#
loop_
_entity.id
_entity.type
_entity.pdbx_description
1 polymer ?
#
loop_
_entity_poly.entity_id
_entity_poly.type
_entity_poly.pdbx_seq_one_letter_code
_entity_poly.pdbx_strand_id
1 'polypeptide(L)'
;MASTSSQKTSEDVEDTEEDLKKLVSENKEEEEVGECSSEEGSKEQTTTGQKKLLPPTIRIGVCRCVQCSSENVYWTCKTCCQYTMFCQKCARKARHPHTMKRFRESDRSTFLLQRHLQLVYYNHIVSCDREICLEPCLKQREYRVHFDTCPCRPRSVHDIIVDGQVRFDGTGFTHEDCVDCGLYITCLFLHANDCKAEQCPAQWCNEMREVFDMDSKQIWMISDEMKKKVKDVIIEEWKKVRERQQVILVRGIVDDLLALTV
;
A
#
# COMPACT_ATOMS: atom_id res chain seq x y z
N MET A 1 -58.63 -12.81 3.44
CA MET A 1 -58.15 -13.58 4.60
C MET A 1 -56.64 -13.58 4.57
N ALA A 2 -56.03 -13.45 5.74
CA ALA A 2 -54.60 -13.44 5.99
C ALA A 2 -53.92 -14.76 5.53
N SER A 3 -52.63 -14.67 5.15
CA SER A 3 -51.51 -15.26 5.91
C SER A 3 -50.20 -15.27 5.09
N THR A 4 -49.27 -14.46 5.60
CA THR A 4 -47.80 -14.57 5.65
C THR A 4 -47.09 -15.81 5.09
N SER A 5 -45.95 -15.61 4.41
CA SER A 5 -44.64 -16.04 4.95
C SER A 5 -43.49 -15.39 4.17
N SER A 6 -42.87 -14.37 4.80
CA SER A 6 -41.54 -13.88 4.45
C SER A 6 -40.60 -14.40 5.53
N GLN A 7 -39.52 -15.08 5.13
CA GLN A 7 -38.39 -15.32 6.03
C GLN A 7 -37.06 -15.19 5.29
N LYS A 8 -36.13 -14.60 6.05
CA LYS A 8 -34.67 -14.50 5.92
C LYS A 8 -34.08 -13.44 5.01
N THR A 9 -33.63 -12.36 5.65
CA THR A 9 -32.26 -11.81 5.49
C THR A 9 -31.83 -11.23 6.84
N SER A 10 -31.06 -11.99 7.61
CA SER A 10 -30.39 -11.53 8.83
C SER A 10 -29.06 -12.25 8.98
N GLU A 11 -28.16 -12.08 8.00
CA GLU A 11 -26.79 -12.64 8.08
C GLU A 11 -25.67 -11.63 7.71
N ASP A 12 -25.97 -10.42 7.23
CA ASP A 12 -24.91 -9.51 6.71
C ASP A 12 -24.42 -8.40 7.67
N VAL A 13 -24.76 -8.46 8.96
CA VAL A 13 -24.30 -7.44 9.94
C VAL A 13 -23.23 -7.96 10.90
N GLU A 14 -23.17 -9.27 11.13
CA GLU A 14 -22.22 -9.86 12.09
C GLU A 14 -20.79 -10.02 11.53
N ASP A 15 -20.62 -10.06 10.20
CA ASP A 15 -19.32 -10.28 9.54
C ASP A 15 -18.34 -9.08 9.70
N THR A 16 -18.82 -7.91 10.14
CA THR A 16 -17.99 -6.71 10.28
C THR A 16 -17.42 -6.50 11.68
N GLU A 17 -18.01 -7.12 12.71
CA GLU A 17 -17.52 -7.02 14.08
C GLU A 17 -16.42 -8.07 14.35
N GLU A 18 -16.48 -9.22 13.69
CA GLU A 18 -15.43 -10.25 13.74
C GLU A 18 -14.12 -9.77 13.10
N ASP A 19 -14.18 -9.09 11.95
CA ASP A 19 -13.01 -8.48 11.31
C ASP A 19 -12.34 -7.40 12.17
N LEU A 20 -13.14 -6.64 12.93
CA LEU A 20 -12.65 -5.64 13.88
C LEU A 20 -12.05 -6.27 15.14
N LYS A 21 -12.61 -7.37 15.64
CA LYS A 21 -12.07 -8.12 16.78
C LYS A 21 -10.79 -8.87 16.42
N LYS A 22 -10.69 -9.44 15.21
CA LYS A 22 -9.49 -10.14 14.72
C LYS A 22 -8.26 -9.22 14.63
N LEU A 23 -8.46 -7.96 14.24
CA LEU A 23 -7.42 -6.92 14.27
C LEU A 23 -7.02 -6.46 15.69
N VAL A 24 -7.83 -6.76 16.71
CA VAL A 24 -7.61 -6.36 18.12
C VAL A 24 -7.06 -7.51 18.97
N SER A 25 -7.39 -8.77 18.65
CA SER A 25 -6.96 -9.95 19.42
C SER A 25 -5.55 -10.46 19.11
N GLU A 26 -4.92 -10.10 17.99
CA GLU A 26 -3.53 -10.45 17.67
C GLU A 26 -2.47 -9.66 18.49
N ASN A 27 -2.87 -8.94 19.55
CA ASN A 27 -1.97 -8.16 20.42
C ASN A 27 -2.03 -8.58 21.90
N LYS A 28 -2.41 -9.82 22.21
CA LYS A 28 -2.23 -10.39 23.55
C LYS A 28 -1.53 -11.73 23.42
N GLU A 29 -0.42 -11.85 24.13
CA GLU A 29 0.63 -12.89 24.05
C GLU A 29 1.65 -12.52 22.96
N GLU A 30 2.90 -12.14 23.23
CA GLU A 30 3.81 -12.54 24.32
C GLU A 30 4.77 -11.38 24.68
N GLU A 31 4.92 -11.10 25.98
CA GLU A 31 6.15 -10.55 26.56
C GLU A 31 6.69 -11.64 27.50
N GLU A 32 7.83 -12.25 27.17
CA GLU A 32 8.87 -12.48 28.16
C GLU A 32 10.25 -12.57 27.50
N VAL A 33 11.21 -11.98 28.21
CA VAL A 33 12.59 -11.66 27.80
C VAL A 33 13.50 -12.84 28.11
N GLY A 34 14.43 -13.16 27.20
CA GLY A 34 15.55 -14.08 27.45
C GLY A 34 16.79 -13.71 26.65
N GLU A 35 17.87 -13.36 27.35
CA GLU A 35 19.17 -12.91 26.83
C GLU A 35 20.01 -13.99 26.11
N CYS A 36 20.70 -13.53 25.06
CA CYS A 36 22.11 -13.75 24.66
C CYS A 36 22.72 -15.17 24.56
N SER A 37 22.88 -15.62 23.30
CA SER A 37 24.10 -16.12 22.60
C SER A 37 25.07 -17.11 23.29
N SER A 38 25.34 -18.24 22.61
CA SER A 38 26.66 -18.57 21.99
C SER A 38 26.69 -19.95 21.29
N GLU A 39 27.46 -20.03 20.19
CA GLU A 39 28.09 -21.23 19.56
C GLU A 39 27.15 -22.25 18.88
N GLU A 40 27.50 -23.00 17.81
CA GLU A 40 28.52 -23.02 16.75
C GLU A 40 27.99 -24.06 15.73
N GLY A 41 28.44 -23.95 14.47
CA GLY A 41 28.51 -24.99 13.44
C GLY A 41 27.51 -26.16 13.41
N SER A 42 26.70 -26.22 12.35
CA SER A 42 26.35 -27.50 11.72
C SER A 42 26.22 -27.33 10.21
N LYS A 43 27.04 -28.10 9.49
CA LYS A 43 27.02 -28.27 8.03
C LYS A 43 25.90 -29.22 7.63
N GLU A 44 25.60 -29.17 6.32
CA GLU A 44 24.81 -30.12 5.51
C GLU A 44 23.31 -29.80 5.48
N GLN A 45 22.65 -29.68 4.33
CA GLN A 45 22.68 -30.56 3.17
C GLN A 45 22.25 -29.80 1.89
N THR A 46 22.94 -30.04 0.78
CA THR A 46 22.56 -29.56 -0.56
C THR A 46 21.39 -30.37 -1.11
N THR A 47 20.22 -29.75 -1.22
CA THR A 47 19.21 -30.11 -2.21
C THR A 47 19.32 -29.12 -3.38
N THR A 48 19.27 -29.63 -4.60
CA THR A 48 19.22 -28.87 -5.85
C THR A 48 17.96 -28.00 -5.90
N GLY A 49 18.02 -26.83 -5.26
CA GLY A 49 17.00 -25.79 -5.34
C GLY A 49 17.68 -24.49 -5.76
N GLN A 50 17.13 -23.79 -6.75
CA GLN A 50 17.56 -22.42 -7.02
C GLN A 50 17.54 -21.65 -5.71
N LYS A 51 18.70 -21.10 -5.32
CA LYS A 51 18.80 -20.30 -4.10
C LYS A 51 17.88 -19.09 -4.29
N LYS A 52 16.79 -19.04 -3.53
CA LYS A 52 15.89 -17.88 -3.53
C LYS A 52 16.68 -16.61 -3.26
N LEU A 53 16.29 -15.53 -3.92
CA LEU A 53 16.92 -14.24 -3.73
C LEU A 53 16.49 -13.63 -2.39
N LEU A 54 17.35 -12.82 -1.80
CA LEU A 54 16.91 -12.02 -0.65
C LEU A 54 15.92 -10.96 -1.13
N PRO A 55 14.80 -10.75 -0.42
CA PRO A 55 13.86 -9.72 -0.81
C PRO A 55 14.48 -8.33 -0.63
N PRO A 56 14.02 -7.34 -1.42
CA PRO A 56 14.51 -5.97 -1.35
C PRO A 56 14.14 -5.33 -0.02
N THR A 57 15.04 -4.52 0.56
CA THR A 57 14.70 -3.71 1.74
C THR A 57 14.01 -2.43 1.31
N ILE A 58 12.73 -2.29 1.62
CA ILE A 58 11.90 -1.12 1.31
C ILE A 58 12.07 -0.08 2.42
N ARG A 59 12.38 1.16 2.02
CA ARG A 59 12.54 2.29 2.93
C ARG A 59 11.74 3.48 2.43
N ILE A 60 11.11 4.22 3.34
CA ILE A 60 10.56 5.52 2.99
C ILE A 60 11.72 6.48 2.78
N GLY A 61 11.91 6.86 1.52
CA GLY A 61 12.88 7.88 1.15
C GLY A 61 12.59 9.20 1.85
N VAL A 62 13.64 9.94 2.16
CA VAL A 62 13.51 11.33 2.60
C VAL A 62 12.97 12.22 1.45
N CYS A 63 12.44 13.39 1.80
CA CYS A 63 12.02 14.37 0.80
C CYS A 63 13.24 14.86 0.02
N ARG A 64 13.24 14.65 -1.29
CA ARG A 64 14.36 15.00 -2.18
C ARG A 64 13.88 15.76 -3.40
N CYS A 65 14.78 16.56 -3.96
CA CYS A 65 14.55 17.21 -5.23
C CYS A 65 14.39 16.16 -6.33
N VAL A 66 13.29 16.18 -7.07
CA VAL A 66 13.01 15.22 -8.15
C VAL A 66 14.03 15.28 -9.29
N GLN A 67 14.71 16.42 -9.49
CA GLN A 67 15.67 16.61 -10.59
C GLN A 67 17.11 16.20 -10.24
N CYS A 68 17.54 16.44 -9.00
CA CYS A 68 18.96 16.28 -8.61
C CYS A 68 19.15 15.47 -7.34
N SER A 69 18.09 14.89 -6.79
CA SER A 69 18.09 14.04 -5.59
C SER A 69 18.64 14.71 -4.32
N SER A 70 18.82 16.03 -4.33
CA SER A 70 19.26 16.81 -3.16
C SER A 70 18.20 16.80 -2.06
N GLU A 71 18.62 16.59 -0.82
CA GLU A 71 17.76 16.65 0.37
C GLU A 71 17.33 18.08 0.74
N ASN A 72 17.99 19.10 0.17
CA ASN A 72 17.67 20.50 0.39
C ASN A 72 16.45 20.93 -0.45
N VAL A 73 15.29 20.36 -0.16
CA VAL A 73 14.02 20.72 -0.79
C VAL A 73 13.56 22.09 -0.31
N TYR A 74 13.14 22.93 -1.25
CA TYR A 74 12.69 24.29 -0.96
C TYR A 74 11.30 24.59 -1.52
N TRP A 75 10.91 23.89 -2.58
CA TRP A 75 9.64 24.09 -3.27
C TRP A 75 8.91 22.77 -3.45
N THR A 76 7.59 22.79 -3.32
CA THR A 76 6.71 21.67 -3.64
C THR A 76 5.51 22.15 -4.44
N CYS A 77 5.03 21.33 -5.36
CA CYS A 77 3.86 21.64 -6.16
C CYS A 77 2.58 21.53 -5.32
N LYS A 78 1.67 22.50 -5.42
CA LYS A 78 0.36 22.43 -4.75
C LYS A 78 -0.56 21.34 -5.32
N THR A 79 -0.42 21.02 -6.61
CA THR A 79 -1.29 20.06 -7.33
C THR A 79 -0.66 18.67 -7.37
N CYS A 80 0.57 18.54 -7.87
CA CYS A 80 1.31 17.27 -7.93
C CYS A 80 1.82 16.77 -6.58
N CYS A 81 1.70 17.59 -5.53
CA CYS A 81 1.97 17.23 -4.14
C CYS A 81 3.32 16.52 -3.93
N GLN A 82 3.30 15.36 -3.28
CA GLN A 82 4.45 14.61 -2.76
C GLN A 82 5.42 14.06 -3.82
N TYR A 83 5.06 14.14 -5.10
CA TYR A 83 5.86 13.64 -6.22
C TYR A 83 6.71 14.73 -6.87
N THR A 84 6.41 16.00 -6.60
CA THR A 84 7.10 17.13 -7.24
C THR A 84 7.65 18.09 -6.21
N MET A 85 8.89 17.81 -5.81
CA MET A 85 9.68 18.60 -4.89
C MET A 85 10.96 19.08 -5.58
N PHE A 86 11.33 20.34 -5.39
CA PHE A 86 12.54 20.92 -5.98
C PHE A 86 13.41 21.61 -4.94
N CYS A 87 14.72 21.48 -5.09
CA CYS A 87 15.65 22.41 -4.44
C CYS A 87 15.53 23.80 -5.09
N GLN A 88 16.08 24.81 -4.42
CA GLN A 88 16.03 26.19 -4.91
C GLN A 88 16.63 26.37 -6.32
N LYS A 89 17.71 25.62 -6.63
CA LYS A 89 18.38 25.66 -7.94
C LYS A 89 17.52 25.04 -9.04
N CYS A 90 16.91 23.89 -8.78
CA CYS A 90 16.15 23.15 -9.79
C CYS A 90 14.76 23.75 -10.03
N ALA A 91 14.14 24.35 -9.02
CA ALA A 91 12.80 24.94 -9.15
C ALA A 91 12.73 26.01 -10.26
N ARG A 92 13.78 26.83 -10.41
CA ARG A 92 13.87 27.85 -11.46
C ARG A 92 13.93 27.25 -12.87
N LYS A 93 14.49 26.04 -13.01
CA LYS A 93 14.69 25.37 -14.30
C LYS A 93 13.53 24.43 -14.68
N ALA A 94 12.74 24.01 -13.69
CA ALA A 94 11.76 22.95 -13.84
C ALA A 94 10.62 23.26 -14.83
N ARG A 95 10.34 24.54 -15.12
CA ARG A 95 9.19 24.98 -15.96
C ARG A 95 7.90 24.20 -15.65
N HIS A 96 7.66 23.93 -14.37
CA HIS A 96 6.53 23.10 -13.94
C HIS A 96 5.20 23.84 -14.18
N PRO A 97 4.16 23.21 -14.74
CA PRO A 97 2.94 23.89 -15.16
C PRO A 97 2.05 24.36 -13.99
N HIS A 98 2.25 23.79 -12.80
CA HIS A 98 1.44 24.13 -11.62
C HIS A 98 2.14 25.11 -10.67
N THR A 99 1.33 25.75 -9.83
CA THR A 99 1.82 26.68 -8.82
C THR A 99 2.65 25.96 -7.75
N MET A 100 3.87 26.47 -7.53
CA MET A 100 4.78 26.00 -6.49
C MET A 100 4.55 26.76 -5.17
N LYS A 101 4.58 26.06 -4.04
CA LYS A 101 4.64 26.64 -2.69
C LYS A 101 5.99 26.36 -2.03
N ARG A 102 6.38 27.21 -1.08
CA ARG A 102 7.57 26.98 -0.25
C ARG A 102 7.36 25.74 0.61
N PHE A 103 8.32 24.84 0.58
CA PHE A 103 8.35 23.63 1.39
C PHE A 103 8.73 23.98 2.83
N ARG A 104 7.94 23.55 3.80
CA ARG A 104 8.15 23.74 5.24
C ARG A 104 8.39 22.40 5.91
N GLU A 105 8.99 22.41 7.10
CA GLU A 105 9.20 21.17 7.87
C GLU A 105 7.86 20.51 8.24
N SER A 106 6.81 21.30 8.47
CA SER A 106 5.45 20.76 8.66
C SER A 106 4.94 19.99 7.43
N ASP A 107 5.29 20.41 6.21
CA ASP A 107 4.93 19.67 5.00
C ASP A 107 5.65 18.32 4.94
N ARG A 108 6.91 18.26 5.42
CA ARG A 108 7.68 17.01 5.48
C ARG A 108 6.99 15.95 6.33
N SER A 109 6.50 16.32 7.52
CA SER A 109 5.75 15.40 8.38
C SER A 109 4.50 14.86 7.68
N THR A 110 3.74 15.72 6.99
CA THR A 110 2.57 15.31 6.22
C THR A 110 2.93 14.38 5.07
N PHE A 111 3.98 14.66 4.31
CA PHE A 111 4.42 13.79 3.21
C PHE A 111 4.92 12.44 3.68
N LEU A 112 5.71 12.42 4.76
CA LEU A 112 6.15 11.16 5.36
C LEU A 112 4.94 10.36 5.84
N LEU A 113 3.97 10.99 6.50
CA LEU A 113 2.74 10.31 6.94
C LEU A 113 1.96 9.73 5.75
N GLN A 114 1.82 10.46 4.63
CA GLN A 114 1.17 9.95 3.42
C GLN A 114 1.90 8.74 2.82
N ARG A 115 3.23 8.76 2.77
CA ARG A 115 4.04 7.60 2.34
C ARG A 115 3.85 6.39 3.27
N HIS A 116 3.81 6.62 4.60
CA HIS A 116 3.53 5.53 5.55
C HIS A 116 2.12 4.98 5.40
N LEU A 117 1.11 5.83 5.20
CA LEU A 117 -0.27 5.39 4.96
C LEU A 117 -0.35 4.46 3.74
N GLN A 118 0.36 4.79 2.66
CA GLN A 118 0.48 3.91 1.49
C GLN A 118 1.09 2.54 1.85
N LEU A 119 2.19 2.52 2.59
CA LEU A 119 2.91 1.29 2.92
C LEU A 119 2.31 0.47 4.07
N VAL A 120 1.37 1.02 4.84
CA VAL A 120 0.65 0.27 5.88
C VAL A 120 -0.67 -0.30 5.33
N TYR A 121 -1.22 0.30 4.28
CA TYR A 121 -2.48 -0.13 3.67
C TYR A 121 -2.31 -1.02 2.44
N TYR A 122 -1.09 -1.47 2.15
CA TYR A 122 -0.72 -2.30 1.01
C TYR A 122 -1.63 -3.52 0.83
N ASN A 123 -1.90 -4.29 1.90
CA ASN A 123 -2.75 -5.49 1.84
C ASN A 123 -4.15 -5.20 1.31
N HIS A 124 -4.71 -4.05 1.65
CA HIS A 124 -6.01 -3.64 1.15
C HIS A 124 -5.90 -3.06 -0.28
N ILE A 125 -4.84 -2.33 -0.59
CA ILE A 125 -4.61 -1.75 -1.94
C ILE A 125 -4.49 -2.85 -3.01
N VAL A 126 -3.83 -3.97 -2.71
CA VAL A 126 -3.59 -5.01 -3.72
C VAL A 126 -4.87 -5.72 -4.18
N SER A 127 -5.91 -5.78 -3.35
CA SER A 127 -7.10 -6.60 -3.60
C SER A 127 -8.45 -5.86 -3.47
N CYS A 128 -8.49 -4.61 -3.00
CA CYS A 128 -9.75 -3.93 -2.76
C CYS A 128 -10.46 -3.45 -4.02
N ASP A 129 -11.69 -3.93 -4.21
CA ASP A 129 -12.60 -3.53 -5.29
C ASP A 129 -13.81 -2.72 -4.80
N ARG A 130 -13.87 -2.38 -3.50
CA ARG A 130 -14.99 -1.61 -2.92
C ARG A 130 -15.15 -0.24 -3.57
N GLU A 131 -16.35 0.10 -4.03
CA GLU A 131 -16.62 1.42 -4.63
C GLU A 131 -16.36 2.57 -3.63
N ILE A 132 -16.81 2.40 -2.39
CA ILE A 132 -16.52 3.33 -1.29
C ILE A 132 -15.42 2.72 -0.42
N CYS A 133 -14.31 3.43 -0.28
CA CYS A 133 -13.23 3.07 0.62
C CYS A 133 -12.52 4.31 1.21
N LEU A 134 -11.53 4.10 2.06
CA LEU A 134 -10.66 5.14 2.59
C LEU A 134 -10.01 5.91 1.44
N GLU A 135 -9.82 7.22 1.60
CA GLU A 135 -9.14 8.04 0.59
C GLU A 135 -7.77 7.48 0.17
N PRO A 136 -6.91 7.00 1.09
CA PRO A 136 -5.68 6.32 0.72
C PRO A 136 -5.91 5.14 -0.21
N CYS A 137 -6.93 4.32 0.01
CA CYS A 137 -7.27 3.21 -0.90
C CYS A 137 -7.61 3.72 -2.29
N LEU A 138 -8.51 4.71 -2.38
CA LEU A 138 -9.04 5.21 -3.64
C LEU A 138 -7.93 5.85 -4.49
N LYS A 139 -7.07 6.65 -3.87
CA LYS A 139 -5.90 7.26 -4.53
C LYS A 139 -4.86 6.23 -4.98
N GLN A 140 -4.76 5.11 -4.30
CA GLN A 140 -3.75 4.07 -4.58
C GLN A 140 -4.28 3.00 -5.54
N ARG A 141 -5.60 2.80 -5.63
CA ARG A 141 -6.24 1.92 -6.61
C ARG A 141 -5.86 2.31 -8.04
N GLU A 142 -5.67 3.60 -8.29
CA GLU A 142 -5.20 4.11 -9.57
C GLU A 142 -3.87 3.46 -10.00
N TYR A 143 -2.96 3.14 -9.07
CA TYR A 143 -1.71 2.46 -9.39
C TYR A 143 -1.91 1.02 -9.84
N ARG A 144 -2.85 0.27 -9.24
CA ARG A 144 -3.21 -1.08 -9.69
C ARG A 144 -3.82 -1.04 -11.10
N VAL A 145 -4.81 -0.17 -11.31
CA VAL A 145 -5.46 0.00 -12.62
C VAL A 145 -4.46 0.45 -13.69
N HIS A 146 -3.56 1.36 -13.32
CA HIS A 146 -2.45 1.76 -14.17
C HIS A 146 -1.54 0.57 -14.48
N PHE A 147 -1.12 -0.21 -13.48
CA PHE A 147 -0.29 -1.39 -13.67
C PHE A 147 -0.92 -2.40 -14.62
N ASP A 148 -2.24 -2.57 -14.59
CA ASP A 148 -2.97 -3.48 -15.48
C ASP A 148 -2.96 -3.06 -16.96
N THR A 149 -2.76 -1.77 -17.23
CA THR A 149 -2.89 -1.18 -18.58
C THR A 149 -1.60 -0.53 -19.09
N CYS A 150 -0.60 -0.37 -18.23
CA CYS A 150 0.61 0.37 -18.54
C CYS A 150 1.47 -0.38 -19.59
N PRO A 151 1.83 0.26 -20.72
CA PRO A 151 2.70 -0.34 -21.72
C PRO A 151 4.14 -0.52 -21.22
N CYS A 152 4.56 0.31 -20.25
CA CYS A 152 5.89 0.26 -19.65
C CYS A 152 5.99 -0.73 -18.49
N ARG A 153 4.91 -1.43 -18.12
CA ARG A 153 4.95 -2.35 -16.98
C ARG A 153 5.92 -3.52 -17.25
N PRO A 154 6.64 -4.02 -16.22
CA PRO A 154 7.32 -5.30 -16.32
C PRO A 154 6.29 -6.43 -16.47
N ARG A 155 6.63 -7.47 -17.24
CA ARG A 155 5.72 -8.60 -17.55
C ARG A 155 5.82 -9.71 -16.51
N SER A 156 6.96 -9.83 -15.85
CA SER A 156 7.23 -10.80 -14.78
C SER A 156 8.05 -10.20 -13.65
N VAL A 157 8.13 -10.90 -12.52
CA VAL A 157 9.02 -10.56 -11.40
C VAL A 157 10.49 -10.65 -11.83
N HIS A 158 10.83 -11.46 -12.83
CA HIS A 158 12.20 -11.55 -13.33
C HIS A 158 12.66 -10.31 -14.09
N ASP A 159 11.75 -9.57 -14.73
CA ASP A 159 12.07 -8.37 -15.51
C ASP A 159 12.59 -7.22 -14.63
N ILE A 160 12.25 -7.23 -13.33
CA ILE A 160 12.67 -6.21 -12.37
C ILE A 160 13.94 -6.59 -11.61
N ILE A 161 14.54 -7.76 -11.90
CA ILE A 161 15.77 -8.22 -11.25
C ILE A 161 16.95 -7.93 -12.17
N VAL A 162 17.82 -7.01 -11.74
CA VAL A 162 19.04 -6.63 -12.46
C VAL A 162 20.22 -6.75 -11.51
N ASP A 163 21.25 -7.50 -11.93
CA ASP A 163 22.45 -7.75 -11.13
C ASP A 163 22.15 -8.31 -9.71
N GLY A 164 21.10 -9.12 -9.62
CA GLY A 164 20.64 -9.70 -8.35
C GLY A 164 19.90 -8.73 -7.42
N GLN A 165 19.55 -7.53 -7.90
CA GLN A 165 18.79 -6.52 -7.16
C GLN A 165 17.45 -6.20 -7.82
N VAL A 166 16.45 -5.86 -7.01
CA VAL A 166 15.14 -5.43 -7.50
C VAL A 166 15.15 -3.95 -7.83
N ARG A 167 14.71 -3.61 -9.04
CA ARG A 167 14.47 -2.24 -9.48
C ARG A 167 13.00 -1.85 -9.24
N PHE A 168 12.80 -0.71 -8.58
CA PHE A 168 11.47 -0.14 -8.27
C PHE A 168 11.13 1.09 -9.10
N ASP A 169 11.94 1.41 -10.10
CA ASP A 169 11.67 2.46 -11.09
C ASP A 169 10.55 2.09 -12.06
N GLY A 170 10.02 0.86 -11.98
CA GLY A 170 8.95 0.37 -12.84
C GLY A 170 9.39 0.23 -14.30
N THR A 171 10.69 0.12 -14.56
CA THR A 171 11.22 -0.10 -15.91
C THR A 171 10.78 -1.48 -16.40
N GLY A 172 9.93 -1.53 -17.43
CA GLY A 172 9.52 -2.76 -18.09
C GLY A 172 10.12 -2.93 -19.49
N PHE A 173 9.38 -3.64 -20.35
CA PHE A 173 9.80 -4.05 -21.70
C PHE A 173 10.26 -2.90 -22.61
N THR A 174 9.76 -1.68 -22.39
CA THR A 174 10.10 -0.49 -23.20
C THR A 174 11.32 0.28 -22.69
N HIS A 175 11.94 -0.14 -21.58
CA HIS A 175 13.06 0.55 -20.91
C HIS A 175 12.75 1.99 -20.45
N GLU A 176 11.47 2.34 -20.31
CA GLU A 176 11.03 3.61 -19.72
C GLU A 176 10.64 3.44 -18.26
N ASP A 177 11.08 4.36 -17.40
CA ASP A 177 10.78 4.35 -15.97
C ASP A 177 9.32 4.78 -15.72
N CYS A 178 8.59 3.97 -14.95
CA CYS A 178 7.22 4.23 -14.56
C CYS A 178 7.07 4.21 -13.03
N VAL A 179 7.02 5.41 -12.44
CA VAL A 179 6.90 5.60 -10.99
C VAL A 179 5.65 4.92 -10.42
N ASP A 180 4.52 5.00 -11.12
CA ASP A 180 3.25 4.42 -10.66
C ASP A 180 3.32 2.89 -10.60
N CYS A 181 3.95 2.26 -11.61
CA CYS A 181 4.22 0.83 -11.60
C CYS A 181 5.17 0.45 -10.45
N GLY A 182 6.22 1.22 -10.24
CA GLY A 182 7.16 1.03 -9.13
C GLY A 182 6.50 1.08 -7.75
N LEU A 183 5.57 2.02 -7.56
CA LEU A 183 4.78 2.14 -6.33
C LEU A 183 3.87 0.93 -6.10
N TYR A 184 3.20 0.43 -7.15
CA TYR A 184 2.37 -0.77 -7.04
C TYR A 184 3.20 -2.03 -6.74
N ILE A 185 4.33 -2.21 -7.43
CA ILE A 185 5.28 -3.31 -7.16
C ILE A 185 5.76 -3.28 -5.69
N THR A 186 5.98 -2.09 -5.14
CA THR A 186 6.32 -1.93 -3.72
C THR A 186 5.23 -2.52 -2.81
N CYS A 187 3.96 -2.25 -3.10
CA CYS A 187 2.84 -2.84 -2.36
C CYS A 187 2.76 -4.36 -2.52
N LEU A 188 3.06 -4.90 -3.71
CA LEU A 188 3.09 -6.34 -3.96
C LEU A 188 4.18 -7.05 -3.14
N PHE A 189 5.38 -6.46 -3.02
CA PHE A 189 6.46 -7.01 -2.20
C PHE A 189 6.09 -7.04 -0.71
N LEU A 190 5.50 -5.95 -0.19
CA LEU A 190 5.03 -5.91 1.18
C LEU A 190 3.95 -6.97 1.42
N HIS A 191 3.01 -7.09 0.49
CA HIS A 191 1.96 -8.11 0.55
C HIS A 191 2.55 -9.52 0.57
N ALA A 192 3.48 -9.83 -0.33
CA ALA A 192 4.12 -11.13 -0.43
C ALA A 192 4.98 -11.48 0.80
N ASN A 193 5.57 -10.49 1.48
CA ASN A 193 6.35 -10.71 2.71
C ASN A 193 5.46 -11.22 3.86
N ASP A 194 4.25 -10.68 3.98
CA ASP A 194 3.32 -11.01 5.07
C ASP A 194 2.29 -12.08 4.70
N CYS A 195 2.04 -12.32 3.41
CA CYS A 195 1.03 -13.26 2.96
C CYS A 195 1.41 -14.72 3.27
N LYS A 196 0.52 -15.41 3.99
CA LYS A 196 0.65 -16.84 4.33
C LYS A 196 -0.33 -17.75 3.59
N ALA A 197 -1.15 -17.20 2.68
CA ALA A 197 -2.10 -17.99 1.90
C ALA A 197 -1.35 -18.96 0.97
N GLU A 198 -1.81 -20.21 0.85
CA GLU A 198 -1.21 -21.18 -0.07
C GLU A 198 -1.38 -20.75 -1.54
N GLN A 199 -2.56 -20.25 -1.89
CA GLN A 199 -2.85 -19.66 -3.19
C GLN A 199 -3.42 -18.27 -2.99
N CYS A 200 -2.59 -17.25 -3.24
CA CYS A 200 -3.03 -15.87 -3.15
C CYS A 200 -3.55 -15.37 -4.51
N PRO A 201 -4.71 -14.70 -4.58
CA PRO A 201 -5.22 -14.10 -5.81
C PRO A 201 -4.51 -12.78 -6.18
N ALA A 202 -3.74 -12.19 -5.26
CA ALA A 202 -3.00 -10.97 -5.54
C ALA A 202 -1.93 -11.21 -6.61
N GLN A 203 -1.88 -10.32 -7.59
CA GLN A 203 -0.93 -10.39 -8.70
C GLN A 203 0.50 -10.51 -8.19
N TRP A 204 1.28 -11.41 -8.79
CA TRP A 204 2.69 -11.68 -8.45
C TRP A 204 2.97 -12.13 -7.02
N CYS A 205 1.97 -12.31 -6.14
CA CYS A 205 2.22 -12.72 -4.76
C CYS A 205 2.89 -14.11 -4.68
N ASN A 206 2.34 -15.09 -5.40
CA ASN A 206 2.90 -16.45 -5.43
C ASN A 206 4.27 -16.47 -6.11
N GLU A 207 4.41 -15.81 -7.28
CA GLU A 207 5.68 -15.69 -8.02
C GLU A 207 6.79 -15.04 -7.17
N MET A 208 6.48 -13.95 -6.46
CA MET A 208 7.43 -13.31 -5.54
C MET A 208 7.85 -14.24 -4.40
N ARG A 209 6.92 -15.02 -3.83
CA ARG A 209 7.23 -15.99 -2.76
C ARG A 209 8.00 -17.21 -3.27
N GLU A 210 7.91 -17.52 -4.55
CA GLU A 210 8.74 -18.54 -5.21
C GLU A 210 10.16 -18.03 -5.47
N VAL A 211 10.29 -16.79 -5.95
CA VAL A 211 11.58 -16.18 -6.32
C VAL A 211 12.39 -15.70 -5.11
N PHE A 212 11.74 -15.14 -4.09
CA PHE A 212 12.39 -14.52 -2.95
C PHE A 212 12.16 -15.28 -1.64
N ASP A 213 13.18 -15.25 -0.78
CA ASP A 213 13.12 -15.77 0.57
C ASP A 213 12.41 -14.76 1.50
N MET A 214 11.08 -14.71 1.38
CA MET A 214 10.23 -13.78 2.11
C MET A 214 10.22 -14.01 3.62
N ASP A 215 10.55 -15.21 4.11
CA ASP A 215 10.54 -15.51 5.55
C ASP A 215 11.85 -15.13 6.26
N SER A 216 12.93 -14.88 5.50
CA SER A 216 14.26 -14.58 6.06
C SER A 216 14.36 -13.27 6.83
N LYS A 217 13.52 -12.28 6.52
CA LYS A 217 13.55 -10.95 7.18
C LYS A 217 12.27 -10.16 6.91
N GLN A 218 11.96 -9.27 7.85
CA GLN A 218 11.04 -8.16 7.57
C GLN A 218 11.70 -7.20 6.56
N ILE A 219 10.99 -6.89 5.47
CA ILE A 219 11.57 -6.08 4.39
C ILE A 219 11.40 -4.58 4.60
N TRP A 220 10.61 -4.19 5.59
CA TRP A 220 10.23 -2.81 5.89
C TRP A 220 9.89 -2.68 7.39
N MET A 221 10.21 -1.54 8.00
CA MET A 221 9.87 -1.25 9.39
C MET A 221 9.31 0.16 9.55
N ILE A 222 8.32 0.29 10.42
CA ILE A 222 7.69 1.55 10.82
C ILE A 222 7.87 1.75 12.32
N SER A 223 8.23 2.97 12.75
CA SER A 223 8.35 3.29 14.17
C SER A 223 7.00 3.26 14.87
N ASP A 224 6.95 2.96 16.17
CA ASP A 224 5.70 2.86 16.91
C ASP A 224 4.95 4.20 16.98
N GLU A 225 5.68 5.32 17.05
CA GLU A 225 5.11 6.65 16.94
C GLU A 225 4.34 6.82 15.61
N MET A 226 4.93 6.38 14.51
CA MET A 226 4.31 6.50 13.19
C MET A 226 3.19 5.48 12.99
N LYS A 227 3.32 4.25 13.53
CA LYS A 227 2.22 3.28 13.58
C LYS A 227 1.00 3.88 14.26
N LYS A 228 1.19 4.56 15.41
CA LYS A 228 0.10 5.22 16.13
C LYS A 228 -0.56 6.31 15.29
N LYS A 229 0.23 7.22 14.70
CA LYS A 229 -0.29 8.30 13.82
C LYS A 229 -1.07 7.75 12.63
N VAL A 230 -0.57 6.69 11.99
CA VAL A 230 -1.25 6.03 10.88
C VAL A 230 -2.58 5.42 11.34
N LYS A 231 -2.61 4.73 12.48
CA LYS A 231 -3.85 4.18 13.07
C LYS A 231 -4.89 5.27 13.32
N ASP A 232 -4.48 6.40 13.91
CA ASP A 232 -5.39 7.52 14.19
C ASP A 232 -6.02 8.07 12.91
N VAL A 233 -5.24 8.25 11.85
CA VAL A 233 -5.75 8.69 10.53
C VAL A 233 -6.71 7.67 9.92
N ILE A 234 -6.39 6.37 10.01
CA ILE A 234 -7.26 5.30 9.48
C ILE A 234 -8.62 5.32 10.19
N ILE A 235 -8.64 5.50 11.52
CA ILE A 235 -9.88 5.59 12.30
C ILE A 235 -10.74 6.78 11.85
N GLU A 236 -10.13 7.95 11.63
CA GLU A 236 -10.85 9.13 11.13
C GLU A 236 -11.39 8.92 9.72
N GLU A 237 -10.59 8.34 8.83
CA GLU A 237 -11.02 8.04 7.46
C GLU A 237 -12.20 7.05 7.42
N TRP A 238 -12.22 6.05 8.31
CA TRP A 238 -13.37 5.12 8.42
C TRP A 238 -14.65 5.81 8.87
N LYS A 239 -14.59 6.85 9.71
CA LYS A 239 -15.77 7.66 10.04
C LYS A 239 -16.34 8.32 8.78
N LYS A 240 -15.48 8.90 7.94
CA LYS A 240 -15.88 9.50 6.66
C LYS A 240 -16.41 8.47 5.65
N VAL A 241 -15.89 7.24 5.65
CA VAL A 241 -16.44 6.16 4.82
C VAL A 241 -17.88 5.84 5.23
N ARG A 242 -18.15 5.69 6.53
CA ARG A 242 -19.51 5.41 7.05
C ARG A 242 -20.50 6.51 6.69
N GLU A 243 -20.09 7.77 6.82
CA GLU A 243 -20.91 8.92 6.40
C GLU A 243 -21.26 8.86 4.90
N ARG A 244 -20.27 8.56 4.04
CA ARG A 244 -20.50 8.40 2.59
C ARG A 244 -21.42 7.23 2.26
N GLN A 245 -21.26 6.08 2.93
CA GLN A 245 -22.15 4.93 2.77
C GLN A 245 -23.60 5.27 3.11
N GLN A 246 -23.83 5.99 4.22
CA GLN A 246 -25.17 6.43 4.61
C GLN A 246 -25.80 7.35 3.56
N VAL A 247 -25.03 8.27 2.98
CA VAL A 247 -25.54 9.17 1.93
C VAL A 247 -25.97 8.38 0.69
N ILE A 248 -25.21 7.37 0.25
CA ILE A 248 -25.59 6.54 -0.89
C ILE A 248 -26.83 5.71 -0.59
N LEU A 249 -26.92 5.11 0.60
CA LEU A 249 -28.09 4.34 1.02
C LEU A 249 -29.37 5.20 1.00
N VAL A 250 -29.31 6.40 1.58
CA VAL A 250 -30.45 7.34 1.60
C VAL A 250 -30.84 7.74 0.18
N ARG A 251 -29.85 8.02 -0.68
CA ARG A 251 -30.12 8.36 -2.08
C ARG A 251 -30.77 7.21 -2.84
N GLY A 252 -30.29 5.98 -2.67
CA GLY A 252 -30.90 4.79 -3.27
C GLY A 252 -32.35 4.60 -2.84
N ILE A 253 -32.64 4.73 -1.54
CA ILE A 253 -34.01 4.67 -1.03
C ILE A 253 -34.89 5.76 -1.65
N VAL A 254 -34.39 6.99 -1.76
CA VAL A 254 -35.14 8.10 -2.38
C VAL A 254 -35.39 7.82 -3.86
N ASP A 255 -34.40 7.35 -4.61
CA ASP A 255 -34.52 7.04 -6.03
C ASP A 255 -35.52 5.88 -6.25
N ASP A 256 -35.50 4.85 -5.41
CA ASP A 256 -36.45 3.73 -5.42
C ASP A 256 -37.88 4.19 -5.10
N LEU A 257 -38.04 5.05 -4.08
CA LEU A 257 -39.34 5.63 -3.73
C LEU A 257 -39.90 6.51 -4.85
N LEU A 258 -39.05 7.29 -5.52
CA LEU A 258 -39.44 8.09 -6.68
C LEU A 258 -39.86 7.21 -7.86
N ALA A 259 -39.12 6.12 -8.12
CA ALA A 259 -39.46 5.16 -9.18
C ALA A 259 -40.80 4.45 -8.94
N LEU A 260 -41.21 4.25 -7.68
CA LEU A 260 -42.51 3.69 -7.31
C LEU A 260 -43.68 4.70 -7.43
N THR A 261 -43.40 5.98 -7.63
CA THR A 261 -44.40 7.05 -7.77
C THR A 261 -44.67 7.48 -9.22
N VAL A 262 -43.99 6.87 -10.20
CA VAL A 262 -44.18 7.06 -11.65
C VAL A 262 -44.88 5.84 -12.23
#